data_AF-A0A6N2ERS5-F1
#
_entry.id   AF-A0A6N2ERS5-F1
#
_cell.length_a   1.000
_cell.length_b   1.000
_cell.length_c   1.000
_cell.angle_alpha   90.00
_cell.angle_beta   90.00
_cell.angle_gamma   90.00
#
_symmetry.space_group_name_H-M   'P 1'
#
loop_
_entity.id
_entity.type
_entity.pdbx_description
1 polymer ?
#
loop_
_entity_poly.entity_id
_entity_poly.type
_entity_poly.pdbx_seq_one_letter_code
_entity_poly.pdbx_strand_id
1 'polypeptide(L)'
;DRKRGWQWVMVTAMVTVFIQGLSRSTAAAIELLGNAFGGIVVSDRFSAAVGQDSAHLPAVAQWANGLWTFLEIEGIEPTNNAAERALRQSVIRRKISHGAQSATGAICRSRLLRDTTTLRQQAQDVWQFLEQAWISHHRGGVMPSLLPDP
;
A
#
# COMPACT_ATOMS: atom_id res chain seq x y z
N ASP A 1 8.41 -10.64 24.14
CA ASP A 1 8.71 -9.36 23.46
C ASP A 1 7.68 -8.95 22.43
N ARG A 2 7.00 -7.82 22.66
CA ARG A 2 6.03 -7.25 21.73
C ARG A 2 6.77 -6.37 20.71
N LYS A 3 7.12 -6.92 19.54
CA LYS A 3 7.79 -6.16 18.47
C LYS A 3 6.82 -5.16 17.83
N ARG A 4 7.25 -3.91 17.65
CA ARG A 4 6.47 -2.86 16.98
C ARG A 4 6.52 -3.10 15.47
N GLY A 5 5.35 -3.29 14.85
CA GLY A 5 5.21 -3.39 13.40
C GLY A 5 5.01 -2.02 12.74
N TRP A 6 5.49 -1.91 11.50
CA TRP A 6 5.25 -0.83 10.57
C TRP A 6 4.16 -1.23 9.59
N GLN A 7 3.34 -0.26 9.17
CA GLN A 7 2.35 -0.45 8.12
C GLN A 7 2.70 0.47 6.97
N TRP A 8 2.87 -0.14 5.80
CA TRP A 8 3.13 0.53 4.55
C TRP A 8 1.86 0.58 3.72
N VAL A 9 1.72 1.61 2.89
CA VAL A 9 0.66 1.73 1.90
C VAL A 9 1.25 2.18 0.57
N MET A 10 0.71 1.65 -0.52
CA MET A 10 0.88 2.17 -1.87
C MET A 10 -0.50 2.46 -2.43
N VAL A 11 -0.66 3.63 -3.02
CA VAL A 11 -1.92 4.06 -3.64
C VAL A 11 -1.64 4.29 -5.12
N THR A 12 -2.43 3.66 -5.98
CA THR A 12 -2.47 3.93 -7.42
C THR A 12 -3.87 4.43 -7.79
N ALA A 13 -4.17 4.70 -9.06
CA ALA A 13 -5.53 5.04 -9.49
C ALA A 13 -6.52 3.86 -9.35
N MET A 14 -6.03 2.62 -9.40
CA MET A 14 -6.86 1.41 -9.48
C MET A 14 -6.89 0.63 -8.17
N VAL A 15 -5.75 0.55 -7.47
CA VAL A 15 -5.60 -0.29 -6.28
C VAL A 15 -4.82 0.43 -5.19
N THR A 16 -5.25 0.20 -3.95
CA THR A 16 -4.52 0.57 -2.75
C THR A 16 -4.06 -0.68 -2.00
N VAL A 17 -2.75 -0.84 -1.85
CA VAL A 17 -2.12 -2.02 -1.22
C VAL A 17 -1.57 -1.67 0.15
N PHE A 18 -1.76 -2.55 1.12
CA PHE A 18 -1.17 -2.44 2.45
C PHE A 18 -0.27 -3.63 2.76
N ILE A 19 0.87 -3.38 3.38
CA ILE A 19 1.76 -4.42 3.91
C ILE A 19 2.10 -4.07 5.36
N GLN A 20 2.17 -5.09 6.22
CA GLN A 20 2.69 -4.95 7.57
C GLN A 20 4.02 -5.69 7.70
N GLY A 21 5.06 -4.96 8.10
CA GLY A 21 6.41 -5.48 8.26
C GLY A 21 7.00 -5.09 9.61
N LEU A 22 8.10 -5.75 10.00
CA LEU A 22 8.83 -5.41 11.24
C LEU A 22 9.91 -4.33 11.02
N SER A 23 10.10 -3.89 9.77
CA SER A 23 11.09 -2.88 9.38
C SER A 23 10.44 -1.69 8.68
N ARG A 24 11.06 -0.51 8.84
CA ARG A 24 10.78 0.72 8.08
C ARG A 24 11.86 1.00 7.01
N SER A 25 12.58 -0.03 6.56
CA SER A 25 13.68 0.10 5.62
C SER A 25 13.22 0.25 4.18
N THR A 26 14.14 0.72 3.34
CA THR A 26 14.01 0.77 1.87
C THR A 26 13.66 -0.60 1.28
N ALA A 27 14.17 -1.69 1.86
CA ALA A 27 13.82 -3.04 1.46
C ALA A 27 12.31 -3.33 1.56
N ALA A 28 11.62 -2.82 2.60
CA ALA A 28 10.18 -2.98 2.73
C ALA A 28 9.39 -2.16 1.70
N ALA A 29 9.93 -1.00 1.28
CA ALA A 29 9.35 -0.22 0.19
C ALA A 29 9.55 -0.93 -1.17
N ILE A 30 10.70 -1.55 -1.39
CA ILE A 30 10.98 -2.35 -2.60
C ILE A 30 10.08 -3.60 -2.63
N GLU A 31 9.86 -4.26 -1.49
CA GLU A 31 8.92 -5.38 -1.39
C GLU A 31 7.49 -4.96 -1.78
N LEU A 32 7.07 -3.75 -1.38
CA LEU A 32 5.75 -3.21 -1.71
C LEU A 32 5.60 -2.84 -3.20
N LEU A 33 6.61 -2.20 -3.77
CA LEU A 33 6.60 -1.75 -5.17
C LEU A 33 6.86 -2.91 -6.14
N GLY A 34 7.62 -3.91 -5.70
CA GLY A 34 8.16 -4.96 -6.55
C GLY A 34 9.37 -4.49 -7.35
N ASN A 35 10.17 -5.46 -7.82
CA ASN A 35 11.43 -5.18 -8.55
C ASN A 35 11.21 -4.63 -9.97
N ALA A 36 9.98 -4.69 -10.49
CA ALA A 36 9.64 -4.29 -11.86
C ALA A 36 8.94 -2.91 -11.93
N PHE A 37 8.75 -2.21 -10.81
CA PHE A 37 8.09 -0.91 -10.82
C PHE A 37 8.99 0.15 -11.45
N GLY A 38 8.61 0.63 -12.64
CA GLY A 38 9.29 1.70 -13.37
C GLY A 38 8.54 3.04 -13.34
N GLY A 39 7.51 3.17 -12.51
CA GLY A 39 6.70 4.39 -12.40
C GLY A 39 7.29 5.43 -11.43
N ILE A 40 6.55 6.51 -11.21
CA ILE A 40 6.92 7.59 -10.29
C ILE A 40 6.29 7.35 -8.93
N VAL A 41 7.07 7.53 -7.86
CA VAL A 41 6.60 7.41 -6.47
C VAL A 41 6.57 8.79 -5.82
N VAL A 42 5.40 9.19 -5.33
CA VAL A 42 5.26 10.36 -4.45
C VAL A 42 5.28 9.87 -2.99
N SER A 43 6.23 10.37 -2.19
CA SER A 43 6.38 10.00 -0.78
C SER A 43 6.84 11.22 0.05
N ASP A 44 6.42 11.28 1.31
CA ASP A 44 6.73 12.33 2.30
C ASP A 44 8.15 12.22 2.90
N ARG A 45 9.10 11.60 2.18
CA ARG A 45 10.50 11.40 2.56
C ARG A 45 10.69 10.90 3.99
N PHE A 46 10.75 9.57 4.14
CA PHE A 46 11.48 9.00 5.27
C PHE A 46 12.98 8.91 4.97
N SER A 47 13.82 9.15 5.99
CA SER A 47 15.29 9.06 5.93
C SER A 47 15.85 7.74 5.38
N ALA A 48 15.04 6.68 5.24
CA ALA A 48 15.43 5.46 4.52
C ALA A 48 15.74 5.71 3.02
N ALA A 49 15.21 6.78 2.42
CA ALA A 49 15.53 7.17 1.04
C ALA A 49 16.80 8.03 0.92
N VAL A 50 17.41 8.41 2.05
CA VAL A 50 18.56 9.32 2.11
C VAL A 50 19.64 8.66 2.97
N GLY A 51 20.41 7.74 2.38
CA GLY A 51 21.57 7.17 3.06
C GLY A 51 22.18 5.92 2.41
N GLN A 52 23.32 6.14 1.77
CA GLN A 52 24.44 5.23 1.45
C GLN A 52 24.35 4.36 0.17
N ASP A 53 25.31 4.63 -0.73
CA ASP A 53 25.71 3.95 -1.97
C ASP A 53 24.65 3.69 -3.05
N SER A 54 24.41 4.76 -3.81
CA SER A 54 23.63 4.86 -5.04
C SER A 54 24.26 4.15 -6.25
N ALA A 55 24.66 2.88 -6.11
CA ALA A 55 25.19 2.08 -7.22
C ALA A 55 24.35 0.85 -7.60
N HIS A 56 23.40 0.40 -6.76
CA HIS A 56 22.75 -0.91 -6.96
C HIS A 56 21.22 -0.91 -7.01
N LEU A 57 20.55 0.22 -6.82
CA LEU A 57 19.08 0.28 -6.86
C LEU A 57 18.62 1.56 -7.59
N PRO A 58 18.34 1.52 -8.91
CA PRO A 58 17.89 2.69 -9.67
C PRO A 58 16.60 3.32 -9.11
N ALA A 59 15.80 2.53 -8.40
CA ALA A 59 14.58 3.00 -7.76
C ALA A 59 14.84 4.02 -6.64
N VAL A 60 15.93 3.94 -5.86
CA VAL A 60 16.16 4.75 -4.64
C VAL A 60 16.84 6.10 -4.96
N ALA A 61 17.74 6.12 -5.95
CA ALA A 61 18.41 7.35 -6.38
C ALA A 61 17.46 8.37 -7.03
N GLN A 62 16.29 7.94 -7.53
CA GLN A 62 15.28 8.82 -8.12
C GLN A 62 14.53 9.69 -7.09
N TRP A 63 14.61 9.41 -5.79
CA TRP A 63 13.76 10.05 -4.76
C TRP A 63 14.22 11.48 -4.42
N ALA A 64 15.51 11.77 -4.62
CA ALA A 64 16.06 13.12 -4.47
C ALA A 64 15.67 14.01 -5.67
N ASN A 65 15.78 13.45 -6.89
CA ASN A 65 15.51 14.15 -8.14
C ASN A 65 14.01 14.28 -8.48
N GLY A 66 13.17 13.42 -7.90
CA GLY A 66 11.72 13.42 -8.14
C GLY A 66 10.91 14.45 -7.36
N LEU A 67 11.55 15.37 -6.62
CA LEU A 67 10.83 16.33 -5.75
C LEU A 67 9.95 17.29 -6.56
N TRP A 68 10.37 17.59 -7.78
CA TRP A 68 9.73 18.59 -8.64
C TRP A 68 8.99 17.96 -9.82
N THR A 69 8.81 16.64 -9.85
CA THR A 69 8.21 15.95 -11.00
C THR A 69 6.77 16.39 -11.27
N PHE A 70 6.06 16.90 -10.25
CA PHE A 70 4.74 17.52 -10.41
C PHE A 70 4.76 18.82 -11.23
N LEU A 71 5.90 19.50 -11.34
CA LEU A 71 6.07 20.67 -12.22
C LEU A 71 6.28 20.25 -13.69
N GLU A 72 6.70 19.01 -13.92
CA GLU A 72 7.06 18.50 -15.25
C GLU A 72 5.98 17.60 -15.85
N ILE A 73 5.24 16.86 -15.02
CA ILE A 73 4.26 15.87 -15.45
C ILE A 73 2.90 16.18 -14.82
N GLU A 74 1.93 16.48 -15.68
CA GLU A 74 0.54 16.73 -15.28
C GLU A 74 -0.08 15.51 -14.59
N GLY A 75 -0.87 15.76 -13.54
CA GLY A 75 -1.57 14.72 -12.78
C GLY A 75 -0.76 14.12 -11.63
N ILE A 76 0.52 14.47 -11.47
CA ILE A 76 1.30 14.10 -10.28
C ILE A 76 1.02 15.10 -9.15
N GLU A 77 0.51 14.59 -8.04
CA GLU A 77 0.28 15.41 -6.85
C GLU A 77 1.62 15.84 -6.20
N PRO A 78 1.79 17.11 -5.81
CA PRO A 78 2.99 17.58 -5.11
C PRO A 78 3.11 17.03 -3.67
N THR A 79 2.13 16.25 -3.20
CA THR A 79 2.00 15.83 -1.80
C THR A 79 1.65 14.35 -1.67
N ASN A 80 2.08 13.72 -0.58
CA ASN A 80 1.75 12.32 -0.26
C ASN A 80 0.33 12.14 0.33
N ASN A 81 -0.59 13.07 0.05
CA ASN A 81 -1.91 13.14 0.68
C ASN A 81 -2.75 11.88 0.43
N ALA A 82 -2.61 11.25 -0.74
CA ALA A 82 -3.34 10.03 -1.07
C ALA A 82 -2.98 8.86 -0.13
N ALA A 83 -1.68 8.61 0.06
CA ALA A 83 -1.21 7.57 0.99
C ALA A 83 -1.57 7.89 2.43
N GLU A 84 -1.40 9.14 2.86
CA GLU A 84 -1.78 9.58 4.21
C GLU A 84 -3.26 9.36 4.49
N ARG A 85 -4.15 9.76 3.56
CA ARG A 85 -5.60 9.52 3.67
C ARG A 85 -5.93 8.04 3.77
N ALA A 86 -5.32 7.20 2.94
CA ALA A 86 -5.51 5.75 2.99
C ALA A 86 -5.06 5.13 4.33
N LEU A 87 -4.00 5.66 4.95
CA LEU A 87 -3.50 5.19 6.25
C LEU A 87 -4.37 5.60 7.44
N ARG A 88 -5.14 6.70 7.36
CA ARG A 88 -5.89 7.24 8.53
C ARG A 88 -6.75 6.18 9.22
N GLN A 89 -7.54 5.44 8.46
CA GLN A 89 -8.43 4.41 9.01
C GLN A 89 -7.66 3.28 9.68
N SER A 90 -6.52 2.88 9.10
CA SER A 90 -5.69 1.83 9.68
C SER A 90 -5.00 2.31 10.97
N VAL A 91 -4.53 3.56 11.03
CA VAL A 91 -3.93 4.14 12.24
C VAL A 91 -4.95 4.27 13.37
N ILE A 92 -6.15 4.77 13.08
CA ILE A 92 -7.23 4.90 14.07
C ILE A 92 -7.60 3.51 14.62
N ARG A 93 -7.86 2.54 13.75
CA ARG A 93 -8.19 1.16 14.17
C ARG A 93 -7.09 0.56 15.02
N ARG A 94 -5.82 0.78 14.70
CA ARG A 94 -4.68 0.30 15.49
C ARG A 94 -4.68 0.89 16.90
N LYS A 95 -4.98 2.19 17.05
CA LYS A 95 -5.04 2.85 18.36
C LYS A 95 -6.15 2.26 19.24
N ILE A 96 -7.30 1.96 18.65
CA ILE A 96 -8.46 1.40 19.37
C ILE A 96 -8.26 -0.09 19.68
N SER A 97 -7.77 -0.87 18.71
CA SER A 97 -7.69 -2.34 18.82
C SER A 97 -6.32 -2.88 19.23
N HIS A 98 -5.36 -2.00 19.53
CA HIS A 98 -3.96 -2.33 19.83
C HIS A 98 -3.17 -3.06 18.72
N GLY A 99 -3.69 -3.08 17.49
CA GLY A 99 -3.06 -3.72 16.33
C GLY A 99 -3.04 -5.25 16.35
N ALA A 100 -2.52 -5.85 15.29
CA ALA A 100 -2.37 -7.30 15.19
C ALA A 100 -1.22 -7.79 16.10
N GLN A 101 -1.43 -8.93 16.77
CA GLN A 101 -0.45 -9.54 17.69
C GLN A 101 0.19 -10.82 17.11
N SER A 102 -0.24 -11.25 15.92
CA SER A 102 0.30 -12.42 15.22
C SER A 102 0.56 -12.07 13.75
N ALA A 103 1.45 -12.84 13.10
CA ALA A 103 1.73 -12.70 11.67
C ALA A 103 0.47 -12.91 10.83
N THR A 104 -0.30 -13.97 11.13
CA THR A 104 -1.58 -14.26 10.45
C THR A 104 -2.58 -13.13 10.61
N GLY A 105 -2.68 -12.54 11.82
CA GLY A 105 -3.54 -11.39 12.06
C GLY A 105 -3.10 -10.14 11.28
N ALA A 106 -1.79 -9.94 11.13
CA ALA A 106 -1.24 -8.84 10.36
C ALA A 106 -1.52 -8.97 8.85
N ILE A 107 -1.39 -10.19 8.31
CA ILE A 107 -1.74 -10.51 6.92
C ILE A 107 -3.24 -10.31 6.69
N CYS A 108 -4.10 -10.89 7.53
CA CYS A 108 -5.55 -10.78 7.43
C CYS A 108 -5.99 -9.30 7.43
N ARG A 109 -5.46 -8.52 8.38
CA ARG A 109 -5.74 -7.08 8.48
C ARG A 109 -5.28 -6.31 7.24
N SER A 110 -4.11 -6.63 6.70
CA SER A 110 -3.57 -5.97 5.51
C SER A 110 -4.43 -6.26 4.27
N ARG A 111 -4.89 -7.52 4.10
CA ARG A 111 -5.82 -7.91 3.02
C ARG A 111 -7.16 -7.22 3.13
N LEU A 112 -7.79 -7.22 4.32
CA LEU A 112 -9.05 -6.53 4.54
C LEU A 112 -8.95 -5.03 4.26
N LEU A 113 -7.85 -4.39 4.67
CA LEU A 113 -7.62 -2.97 4.35
C LEU A 113 -7.43 -2.74 2.85
N ARG A 114 -6.67 -3.60 2.16
CA ARG A 114 -6.48 -3.54 0.71
C ARG A 114 -7.82 -3.60 0.00
N ASP A 115 -8.61 -4.63 0.29
CA ASP A 115 -9.86 -4.91 -0.40
C ASP A 115 -10.86 -3.76 -0.13
N THR A 116 -11.09 -3.42 1.14
CA THR A 116 -12.04 -2.35 1.50
C THR A 116 -11.64 -0.96 1.00
N THR A 117 -10.34 -0.63 0.98
CA THR A 117 -9.88 0.69 0.51
C THR A 117 -9.93 0.76 -1.00
N THR A 118 -9.55 -0.30 -1.70
CA THR A 118 -9.60 -0.39 -3.17
C THR A 118 -11.03 -0.32 -3.68
N LEU A 119 -11.94 -1.13 -3.12
CA LEU A 119 -13.35 -1.13 -3.53
C LEU A 119 -14.01 0.23 -3.32
N ARG A 120 -13.74 0.89 -2.18
CA ARG A 120 -14.23 2.26 -1.93
C ARG A 120 -13.64 3.28 -2.91
N GLN A 121 -12.36 3.15 -3.23
CA GLN A 121 -11.70 4.00 -4.22
C GLN A 121 -12.35 3.85 -5.61
N GLN A 122 -12.77 2.64 -5.97
CA GLN A 122 -13.46 2.33 -7.22
C GLN A 122 -14.98 2.58 -7.16
N ALA A 123 -15.49 3.15 -6.07
CA ALA A 123 -16.93 3.33 -5.81
C ALA A 123 -17.75 2.02 -5.92
N GLN A 124 -17.14 0.87 -5.62
CA GLN A 124 -17.78 -0.44 -5.61
C GLN A 124 -18.32 -0.81 -4.23
N ASP A 125 -19.37 -1.66 -4.22
CA ASP A 125 -19.94 -2.18 -2.98
C ASP A 125 -19.02 -3.24 -2.35
N VAL A 126 -18.52 -2.92 -1.16
CA VAL A 126 -17.61 -3.78 -0.39
C VAL A 126 -18.29 -5.10 0.00
N TRP A 127 -19.55 -5.06 0.42
CA TRP A 127 -20.26 -6.23 0.89
C TRP A 127 -20.58 -7.18 -0.25
N GLN A 128 -21.01 -6.65 -1.39
CA GLN A 128 -21.25 -7.44 -2.59
C GLN A 128 -19.98 -8.19 -3.02
N PHE A 129 -18.83 -7.52 -3.03
CA PHE A 129 -17.55 -8.15 -3.35
C PHE A 129 -17.19 -9.26 -2.36
N LEU A 130 -17.31 -9.00 -1.06
CA LEU A 130 -16.98 -9.98 -0.02
C LEU A 130 -17.90 -11.20 -0.06
N GLU A 131 -19.19 -10.99 -0.33
CA GLU A 131 -20.16 -12.07 -0.54
C GLU A 131 -19.77 -12.92 -1.75
N GLN A 132 -19.47 -12.31 -2.89
CA GLN A 132 -19.02 -13.01 -4.09
C GLN A 132 -17.73 -13.80 -3.83
N ALA A 133 -16.74 -13.20 -3.18
CA ALA A 133 -15.49 -13.87 -2.83
C ALA A 133 -15.74 -15.08 -1.90
N TRP A 134 -16.63 -14.91 -0.92
CA TRP A 134 -17.03 -15.99 -0.02
C TRP A 134 -17.72 -17.14 -0.77
N ILE A 135 -18.71 -16.83 -1.62
CA ILE A 135 -19.44 -17.83 -2.41
C ILE A 135 -18.46 -18.56 -3.35
N SER A 136 -17.61 -17.85 -4.08
CA SER A 136 -16.62 -18.45 -4.98
C SER A 136 -15.65 -19.37 -4.26
N HIS A 137 -15.17 -18.99 -3.07
CA HIS A 137 -14.31 -19.84 -2.25
C HIS A 137 -14.97 -21.18 -1.88
N HIS A 138 -16.25 -21.15 -1.48
CA HIS A 138 -16.95 -22.34 -0.99
C HIS A 138 -17.50 -23.22 -2.11
N ARG A 139 -17.84 -22.62 -3.26
CA ARG A 139 -18.44 -23.32 -4.41
C ARG A 139 -17.44 -23.64 -5.52
N GLY A 140 -16.16 -23.30 -5.34
CA GLY A 140 -15.13 -23.48 -6.37
C GLY A 140 -15.34 -22.60 -7.61
N GLY A 141 -16.00 -21.46 -7.45
CA GLY A 141 -16.25 -20.50 -8.52
C GLY A 141 -15.03 -19.61 -8.82
N VAL A 142 -15.15 -18.74 -9.82
CA VAL A 142 -14.12 -17.75 -10.15
C VAL A 142 -14.05 -16.68 -9.05
N MET A 143 -12.86 -16.40 -8.54
CA MET A 143 -12.66 -15.33 -7.55
C MET A 143 -12.91 -13.96 -8.19
N PRO A 144 -13.71 -13.08 -7.56
CA PRO A 144 -13.88 -11.72 -8.06
C PRO A 144 -12.55 -10.97 -8.02
N SER A 145 -12.28 -10.19 -9.07
CA SER A 145 -11.08 -9.38 -9.22
C SER A 145 -11.24 -8.02 -8.53
N LEU A 146 -10.19 -7.55 -7.86
CA LEU A 146 -10.11 -6.16 -7.39
C LEU A 146 -9.70 -5.20 -8.50
N LEU A 147 -9.17 -5.70 -9.61
CA LEU A 147 -8.88 -4.89 -10.78
C LEU A 147 -10.12 -4.91 -11.66
N PRO A 148 -10.61 -3.75 -12.12
CA PRO A 148 -11.69 -3.72 -13.09
C PRO A 148 -11.21 -4.31 -14.40
N ASP A 149 -12.16 -4.83 -15.17
CA ASP A 149 -11.89 -5.32 -16.52
C ASP A 149 -11.36 -4.17 -17.40
N PRO A 150 -10.39 -4.45 -18.29
CA PRO A 150 -9.75 -3.45 -19.14
C PRO A 150 -10.70 -2.78 -20.14
#